data_AF-A0A7C5F300-F1
#
_entry.id   AF-A0A7C5F300-F1
#
_cell.length_a   1.000
_cell.length_b   1.000
_cell.length_c   1.000
_cell.angle_alpha   90.00
_cell.angle_beta   90.00
_cell.angle_gamma   90.00
#
_symmetry.space_group_name_H-M   'P 1'
#
loop_
_entity.id
_entity.type
_entity.pdbx_description
1 polymer ?
#
loop_
_entity_poly.entity_id
_entity_poly.type
_entity_poly.pdbx_seq_one_letter_code
_entity_poly.pdbx_strand_id
1 'polypeptide(L)'
;MARNKVIDIVLGIAVMGTVGTLIGQTMGGGLMPIAIVIGAALGIVIGFLGGRRFLVSILVGAVLGGLLVWLMVGVDRIWVGAGAGAAMGGFLGVQISMLLDVRAAKKAASEQVETSPSYR
;
A
#
# COMPACT_ATOMS: atom_id res chain seq x y z
N MET A 1 -17.43 -1.28 10.60
CA MET A 1 -16.36 -2.11 10.03
C MET A 1 -16.43 -2.23 8.50
N ALA A 2 -17.61 -2.42 7.89
CA ALA A 2 -17.76 -2.60 6.43
C ALA A 2 -17.41 -1.36 5.57
N ARG A 3 -17.76 -0.13 5.99
CA ARG A 3 -17.57 1.09 5.18
C ARG A 3 -16.10 1.39 4.85
N ASN A 4 -15.20 1.22 5.82
CA ASN A 4 -13.77 1.46 5.60
C ASN A 4 -13.18 0.43 4.63
N LYS A 5 -13.66 -0.82 4.71
CA LYS A 5 -13.24 -1.93 3.85
C LYS A 5 -13.68 -1.72 2.39
N VAL A 6 -14.91 -1.25 2.18
CA VAL A 6 -15.40 -0.90 0.83
C VAL A 6 -14.55 0.23 0.23
N ILE A 7 -14.22 1.25 1.02
CA ILE A 7 -13.35 2.35 0.56
C ILE A 7 -11.96 1.81 0.19
N ASP A 8 -11.38 0.91 0.98
CA ASP A 8 -10.07 0.31 0.70
C ASP A 8 -10.08 -0.53 -0.59
N ILE A 9 -11.17 -1.26 -0.84
CA ILE A 9 -11.38 -2.03 -2.07
C ILE A 9 -11.50 -1.10 -3.28
N VAL A 10 -12.33 -0.06 -3.21
CA VAL A 10 -12.51 0.90 -4.30
C VAL A 10 -11.19 1.62 -4.59
N LEU A 11 -10.44 2.01 -3.56
CA LEU A 11 -9.13 2.65 -3.72
C LEU A 11 -8.11 1.70 -4.35
N GLY A 12 -8.06 0.44 -3.91
CA GLY A 12 -7.20 -0.59 -4.49
C GLY A 12 -7.50 -0.83 -5.96
N ILE A 13 -8.79 -0.96 -6.33
CA ILE A 13 -9.23 -1.10 -7.72
C ILE A 13 -8.84 0.13 -8.53
N ALA A 14 -9.09 1.34 -8.03
CA ALA A 14 -8.77 2.57 -8.74
C ALA A 14 -7.27 2.66 -9.02
N VAL A 15 -6.42 2.48 -8.00
CA VAL A 15 -4.97 2.59 -8.15
C VAL A 15 -4.42 1.48 -9.06
N MET A 16 -4.70 0.22 -8.75
CA MET A 16 -4.13 -0.91 -9.52
C MET A 16 -4.74 -1.05 -10.91
N GLY A 17 -6.01 -0.69 -11.08
CA GLY A 17 -6.66 -0.59 -12.39
C GLY A 17 -6.03 0.50 -13.26
N THR A 18 -5.70 1.66 -12.68
CA THR A 18 -4.99 2.73 -13.41
C THR A 18 -3.59 2.28 -13.82
N VAL A 19 -2.85 1.63 -12.91
CA VAL A 19 -1.53 1.05 -13.22
C VAL A 19 -1.62 0.00 -14.32
N GLY A 20 -2.56 -0.94 -14.23
CA GLY A 20 -2.79 -1.96 -15.27
C GLY A 20 -3.17 -1.36 -16.63
N THR A 21 -3.94 -0.26 -16.62
CA THR A 21 -4.28 0.50 -17.84
C THR A 21 -3.04 1.13 -18.46
N LEU A 22 -2.21 1.80 -17.67
CA LEU A 22 -0.97 2.43 -18.14
C LEU A 22 0.02 1.40 -18.70
N ILE A 23 0.17 0.24 -18.05
CA ILE A 23 0.99 -0.88 -18.55
C ILE A 23 0.39 -1.44 -19.86
N GLY A 24 -0.93 -1.60 -19.92
CA GLY A 24 -1.62 -2.06 -21.13
C GLY A 24 -1.46 -1.10 -22.31
N GLN A 25 -1.41 0.21 -22.06
CA GLN A 25 -1.14 1.21 -23.10
C GLN A 25 0.30 1.15 -23.63
N THR A 26 1.28 0.88 -22.78
CA THR A 26 2.69 0.83 -23.20
C THR A 26 3.07 -0.47 -23.91
N MET A 27 2.42 -1.60 -23.59
CA MET A 27 2.69 -2.88 -24.25
C MET A 27 2.18 -2.95 -25.71
N GLY A 28 1.12 -2.21 -26.05
CA GLY A 28 0.54 -2.22 -27.41
C GLY A 28 -0.07 -3.57 -27.80
N GLY A 29 -1.06 -3.54 -28.70
CA GLY A 29 -1.64 -4.74 -29.33
C GLY A 29 -2.42 -5.67 -28.39
N GLY A 30 -3.75 -5.60 -28.38
CA GLY A 30 -4.68 -6.63 -27.84
C GLY A 30 -4.59 -7.02 -26.34
N LEU A 31 -3.48 -6.74 -25.67
CA LEU A 31 -3.15 -7.10 -24.28
C LEU A 31 -3.69 -6.07 -23.28
N MET A 32 -4.15 -4.92 -23.76
CA MET A 32 -4.70 -3.84 -22.95
C MET A 32 -5.87 -4.29 -22.05
N PRO A 33 -6.88 -5.04 -22.52
CA PRO A 33 -7.96 -5.53 -21.65
C PRO A 33 -7.43 -6.48 -20.58
N ILE A 34 -6.44 -7.31 -20.91
CA ILE A 34 -5.86 -8.31 -20.01
C ILE A 34 -5.11 -7.59 -18.88
N ALA A 35 -4.29 -6.59 -19.21
CA ALA A 35 -3.54 -5.81 -18.22
C ALA A 35 -4.49 -5.05 -17.26
N ILE A 36 -5.58 -4.49 -17.78
CA ILE A 36 -6.62 -3.81 -16.98
C ILE A 36 -7.31 -4.80 -16.03
N VAL A 37 -7.71 -5.97 -16.53
CA VAL A 37 -8.38 -7.00 -15.72
C VAL A 37 -7.46 -7.51 -14.62
N ILE A 38 -6.20 -7.78 -14.92
CA ILE A 38 -5.20 -8.20 -13.94
C ILE A 38 -4.98 -7.10 -12.89
N GLY A 39 -4.81 -5.83 -13.33
CA GLY A 39 -4.66 -4.69 -12.43
C GLY A 39 -5.86 -4.53 -11.49
N ALA A 40 -7.08 -4.57 -12.03
CA ALA A 40 -8.30 -4.50 -11.23
C ALA A 40 -8.42 -5.68 -10.25
N ALA A 41 -8.15 -6.91 -10.70
CA ALA A 41 -8.19 -8.10 -9.86
C ALA A 41 -7.20 -8.02 -8.69
N LEU A 42 -5.97 -7.58 -8.93
CA LEU A 42 -4.97 -7.35 -7.88
C LEU A 42 -5.42 -6.25 -6.93
N GLY A 43 -6.03 -5.17 -7.44
CA GLY A 43 -6.63 -4.10 -6.64
C GLY A 43 -7.71 -4.60 -5.68
N ILE A 44 -8.57 -5.52 -6.15
CA ILE A 44 -9.60 -6.17 -5.32
C ILE A 44 -8.93 -7.00 -4.21
N VAL A 45 -7.97 -7.85 -4.54
CA VAL A 45 -7.28 -8.72 -3.57
C VAL A 45 -6.60 -7.89 -2.48
N ILE A 46 -5.86 -6.85 -2.87
CA ILE A 46 -5.14 -5.98 -1.93
C ILE A 46 -6.12 -5.19 -1.04
N GLY A 47 -7.20 -4.66 -1.62
CA GLY A 47 -8.24 -3.96 -0.86
C GLY A 47 -8.99 -4.88 0.10
N PHE A 48 -9.21 -6.14 -0.28
CA PHE A 48 -9.89 -7.13 0.56
C PHE A 48 -9.04 -7.57 1.75
N LEU A 49 -7.70 -7.64 1.57
CA LEU A 49 -6.72 -7.90 2.64
C LEU A 49 -6.67 -6.76 3.69
N GLY A 50 -7.37 -5.65 3.49
CA GLY A 50 -7.57 -4.62 4.53
C GLY A 50 -6.33 -3.77 4.81
N GLY A 51 -5.41 -3.70 3.85
CA GLY A 51 -4.10 -3.08 4.04
C GLY A 51 -4.05 -1.60 3.69
N ARG A 52 -4.93 -0.72 4.19
CA ARG A 52 -4.83 0.73 3.88
C ARG A 52 -3.42 1.26 4.13
N ARG A 53 -2.80 0.86 5.25
CA ARG A 53 -1.41 1.21 5.61
C ARG A 53 -0.38 0.58 4.65
N PHE A 54 -0.62 -0.65 4.22
CA PHE A 54 0.22 -1.39 3.29
C PHE A 54 0.17 -0.81 1.86
N LEU A 55 -1.03 -0.47 1.36
CA LEU A 55 -1.21 0.22 0.09
C LEU A 55 -0.50 1.56 0.09
N VAL A 56 -0.67 2.35 1.16
CA VAL A 56 -0.02 3.66 1.29
C VAL A 56 1.49 3.49 1.36
N SER A 57 2.01 2.51 2.10
CA SER A 57 3.46 2.32 2.22
C SER A 57 4.12 1.82 0.93
N ILE A 58 3.45 0.91 0.19
CA ILE A 58 3.90 0.48 -1.14
C ILE A 58 3.89 1.65 -2.11
N LEU A 59 2.81 2.44 -2.12
CA LEU A 59 2.68 3.59 -3.02
C LEU A 59 3.76 4.63 -2.74
N VAL A 60 3.97 4.98 -1.48
CA VAL A 60 5.03 5.90 -1.05
C VAL A 60 6.41 5.33 -1.43
N GLY A 61 6.65 4.04 -1.18
CA GLY A 61 7.88 3.37 -1.57
C GLY A 61 8.12 3.42 -3.09
N ALA A 62 7.08 3.17 -3.89
CA ALA A 62 7.16 3.21 -5.35
C ALA A 62 7.49 4.62 -5.87
N VAL A 63 6.82 5.64 -5.32
CA VAL A 63 7.07 7.03 -5.70
C VAL A 63 8.48 7.46 -5.30
N LEU A 64 8.90 7.17 -4.06
CA LEU A 64 10.24 7.53 -3.59
C LEU A 64 11.35 6.78 -4.34
N GLY A 65 11.17 5.48 -4.59
CA GLY A 65 12.15 4.68 -5.33
C GLY A 65 12.27 5.11 -6.79
N GLY A 66 11.14 5.42 -7.44
CA GLY A 66 11.13 5.98 -8.79
C GLY A 66 11.78 7.37 -8.85
N LEU A 67 11.46 8.24 -7.90
CA LEU A 67 12.02 9.59 -7.80
C LEU A 67 13.53 9.56 -7.55
N LEU A 68 14.02 8.69 -6.67
CA LEU A 68 15.45 8.54 -6.39
C LEU A 68 16.23 8.10 -7.63
N VAL A 69 15.72 7.10 -8.37
CA VAL A 69 16.36 6.66 -9.60
C VAL A 69 16.29 7.73 -10.68
N TRP A 70 15.18 8.46 -10.76
CA TRP A 70 15.05 9.59 -11.69
C TRP A 70 16.12 10.65 -11.43
N LEU A 71 16.35 11.01 -10.16
CA LEU A 71 17.36 12.00 -9.77
C LEU A 71 18.81 11.51 -9.98
N MET A 72 19.08 10.21 -9.86
CA MET A 72 20.46 9.69 -9.99
C MET A 72 20.85 9.24 -11.39
N VAL A 73 19.94 8.59 -12.13
CA VAL A 73 20.25 7.86 -13.38
C VAL A 73 19.36 8.33 -14.54
N GLY A 74 18.41 9.24 -14.29
CA GLY A 74 17.49 9.72 -15.32
C GLY A 74 16.31 8.78 -15.56
N VAL A 75 15.61 8.99 -16.68
CA VAL A 75 14.29 8.40 -16.94
C VAL A 75 14.34 6.92 -17.33
N ASP A 76 15.49 6.46 -17.84
CA ASP A 76 15.63 5.14 -18.47
C ASP A 76 15.40 3.97 -17.51
N ARG A 77 15.53 4.17 -16.20
CA ARG A 77 15.43 3.11 -15.18
C ARG A 77 14.41 3.38 -14.08
N ILE A 78 13.55 4.39 -14.24
CA ILE A 78 12.56 4.77 -13.22
C ILE A 78 11.68 3.58 -12.81
N TRP A 79 11.29 2.73 -13.75
CA TRP A 79 10.47 1.54 -13.49
C TRP A 79 11.12 0.55 -12.52
N VAL A 80 12.45 0.39 -12.59
CA VAL A 80 13.21 -0.46 -11.68
C VAL A 80 13.25 0.14 -10.28
N GLY A 81 13.48 1.45 -10.19
CA GLY A 81 13.44 2.20 -8.93
C GLY A 81 12.07 2.15 -8.27
N ALA A 82 11.00 2.34 -9.06
CA ALA A 82 9.63 2.28 -8.58
C ALA A 82 9.27 0.86 -8.11
N GLY A 83 9.67 -0.18 -8.84
CA GLY A 83 9.44 -1.58 -8.44
C GLY A 83 10.18 -1.96 -7.16
N ALA A 84 11.47 -1.64 -7.06
CA ALA A 84 12.27 -1.92 -5.87
C ALA A 84 11.77 -1.12 -4.65
N GLY A 85 11.45 0.16 -4.86
CA GLY A 85 10.87 1.03 -3.85
C GLY A 85 9.51 0.54 -3.35
N ALA A 86 8.64 0.07 -4.25
CA ALA A 86 7.36 -0.55 -3.90
C ALA A 86 7.54 -1.75 -2.97
N ALA A 87 8.48 -2.64 -3.30
CA ALA A 87 8.77 -3.85 -2.50
C ALA A 87 9.29 -3.48 -1.10
N MET A 88 10.26 -2.56 -1.00
CA MET A 88 10.80 -2.10 0.28
C MET A 88 9.75 -1.34 1.10
N GLY A 89 8.97 -0.45 0.46
CA GLY A 89 7.89 0.30 1.10
C GLY A 89 6.78 -0.60 1.64
N GLY A 90 6.47 -1.69 0.94
CA GLY A 90 5.56 -2.73 1.44
C GLY A 90 6.09 -3.39 2.70
N PHE A 91 7.33 -3.86 2.69
CA PHE A 91 7.94 -4.53 3.85
C PHE A 91 8.04 -3.59 5.06
N LEU A 92 8.52 -2.36 4.86
CA LEU A 92 8.62 -1.35 5.94
C LEU A 92 7.25 -0.94 6.48
N GLY A 93 6.24 -0.82 5.63
CA GLY A 93 4.89 -0.48 6.07
C GLY A 93 4.25 -1.56 6.94
N VAL A 94 4.52 -2.83 6.68
CA VAL A 94 4.09 -3.93 7.54
C VAL A 94 4.79 -3.86 8.90
N GLN A 95 6.11 -3.69 8.90
CA GLN A 95 6.92 -3.59 10.13
C GLN A 95 6.48 -2.41 11.02
N ILE A 96 6.26 -1.24 10.42
CA ILE A 96 5.78 -0.06 11.14
C ILE A 96 4.36 -0.28 11.67
N SER A 97 3.49 -0.92 10.89
CA SER A 97 2.11 -1.20 11.33
C SER A 97 2.09 -2.11 12.55
N MET A 98 2.91 -3.16 12.57
CA MET A 98 3.05 -4.04 13.75
C MET A 98 3.56 -3.27 14.98
N LEU A 99 4.56 -2.40 14.81
CA LEU A 99 5.09 -1.60 15.92
C LEU A 99 4.05 -0.62 16.47
N LEU A 100 3.26 0.02 15.58
CA LEU A 100 2.19 0.93 15.97
C LEU A 100 1.06 0.21 16.70
N ASP A 101 0.71 -1.01 16.28
CA ASP A 101 -0.33 -1.81 16.92
C ASP A 101 0.10 -2.24 18.35
N VAL A 102 1.38 -2.59 18.55
CA VAL A 102 1.95 -2.86 19.89
C VAL A 102 1.93 -1.61 20.77
N ARG A 103 2.26 -0.43 20.23
CA ARG A 103 2.21 0.84 20.97
C ARG A 103 0.78 1.21 21.37
N ALA A 104 -0.18 1.01 20.47
CA ALA A 104 -1.60 1.24 20.77
C ALA A 104 -2.10 0.29 21.87
N ALA A 105 -1.72 -0.99 21.83
CA ALA A 105 -2.04 -1.97 22.86
C ALA A 105 -1.41 -1.60 24.23
N LYS A 106 -0.15 -1.17 24.24
CA LYS A 106 0.53 -0.70 25.45
C LYS A 106 -0.15 0.52 26.07
N LYS A 107 -0.54 1.51 25.25
CA LYS A 107 -1.21 2.72 25.72
C LYS A 107 -2.59 2.41 26.33
N ALA A 108 -3.35 1.53 25.70
CA ALA A 108 -4.64 1.07 26.23
C ALA A 108 -4.50 0.32 27.56
N ALA A 109 -3.45 -0.50 27.72
CA ALA A 109 -3.17 -1.20 28.98
C ALA A 109 -2.77 -0.24 30.12
N SER A 110 -2.00 0.82 29.82
CA SER A 110 -1.62 1.83 30.81
C SER A 110 -2.83 2.63 31.34
N GLU A 111 -3.78 2.99 30.47
CA GLU A 111 -5.02 3.69 30.86
C GLU A 111 -5.96 2.82 31.73
N GLN A 112 -5.95 1.48 31.59
CA GLN A 112 -6.71 0.57 32.46
C GLN A 112 -6.13 0.44 33.88
N VAL A 113 -4.80 0.59 34.02
CA VAL A 113 -4.13 0.56 35.32
C VAL A 113 -4.39 1.86 36.10
N GLU A 114 -4.47 3.00 35.41
CA GLU A 114 -4.81 4.30 36.02
C GLU A 114 -6.28 4.42 36.45
N THR A 115 -7.20 3.68 35.81
CA THR A 115 -8.64 3.73 36.11
C THR A 115 -9.11 2.67 37.10
N SER A 116 -8.24 1.77 37.56
CA SER A 116 -8.54 0.89 38.68
C SER A 116 -8.48 1.71 39.96
N PRO A 117 -9.61 1.98 40.65
CA PRO A 117 -9.59 2.75 41.87
C PRO A 117 -8.77 1.95 42.88
N SER A 118 -7.69 2.59 43.36
CA SER A 118 -6.98 2.18 44.56
C SER A 118 -7.99 2.12 45.71
N TYR A 119 -8.63 0.96 45.87
CA TYR A 119 -9.36 0.66 47.08
C TYR A 119 -8.31 0.28 48.13
N ARG A 120 -8.30 1.09 49.18
CA ARG A 120 -7.54 0.90 50.42
C ARG A 120 -7.72 -0.50 51.00
#